data_AF-A0A401SWX7-F1
#
_entry.id   AF-A0A401SWX7-F1
#
_cell.length_a   1.000
_cell.length_b   1.000
_cell.length_c   1.000
_cell.angle_alpha   90.00
_cell.angle_beta   90.00
_cell.angle_gamma   90.00
#
_symmetry.space_group_name_H-M   'P 1'
#
loop_
_entity.id
_entity.type
_entity.pdbx_description
1 polymer ?
#
loop_
_entity_poly.entity_id
_entity_poly.type
_entity_poly.pdbx_seq_one_letter_code
_entity_poly.pdbx_strand_id
1 'polypeptide(L)' 'MEVRIFMAFLAGVFDILLLADGNSESSLYQMLPFLSTLVLKNGKATAYVCQNYSCSLPVTSASELQTLLVK' A
#
# COMPACT_ATOMS: atom_id res chain seq x y z
N MET A 1 9.99 -6.92 -14.15
CA MET A 1 8.91 -5.92 -13.95
C MET A 1 9.57 -4.66 -13.39
N GLU A 2 9.89 -3.71 -14.26
CA GLU A 2 10.48 -2.43 -13.84
C GLU A 2 9.33 -1.47 -13.49
N VAL A 3 9.13 -1.18 -12.21
CA VAL A 3 8.18 -0.16 -11.77
C VAL A 3 8.84 1.20 -11.97
N ARG A 4 8.56 1.85 -13.10
CA ARG A 4 9.04 3.21 -13.38
C ARG A 4 8.05 4.21 -12.79
N ILE A 5 8.39 4.79 -11.65
CA ILE A 5 7.63 5.88 -11.04
C ILE A 5 7.92 7.16 -11.84
N PHE A 6 6.95 7.63 -12.61
CA PHE A 6 7.02 8.91 -13.30
C PHE A 6 6.42 9.98 -12.39
N MET A 7 7.27 10.70 -11.64
CA MET A 7 6.82 11.87 -10.88
C MET A 7 6.68 13.07 -11.82
N ALA A 8 5.48 13.30 -12.35
CA ALA A 8 5.12 14.54 -13.01
C ALA A 8 4.57 15.53 -11.97
N PHE A 9 5.28 16.64 -11.79
CA PHE A 9 4.94 17.71 -10.85
C PHE A 9 3.85 18.61 -11.45
N LEU A 10 2.58 18.34 -11.16
CA LEU A 10 1.46 19.28 -11.36
C LEU A 10 0.44 19.04 -10.24
N ALA A 11 -0.05 20.14 -9.67
CA ALA A 11 -0.93 20.18 -8.49
C ALA A 11 -2.12 19.20 -8.58
N GLY A 12 -2.12 18.17 -7.74
CA GLY A 12 -3.20 17.19 -7.60
C GLY A 12 -2.92 16.26 -6.43
N VAL A 13 -3.97 15.81 -5.74
CA VAL A 13 -3.87 14.71 -4.77
C VAL A 13 -3.37 13.49 -5.54
N PHE A 14 -2.25 12.92 -5.14
CA PHE A 14 -1.68 11.73 -5.77
C PHE A 14 -1.80 10.54 -4.83
N ASP A 15 -2.37 9.45 -5.34
CA ASP A 15 -2.33 8.17 -4.65
C ASP A 15 -0.97 7.51 -4.88
N ILE A 16 -0.39 6.95 -3.81
CA ILE A 16 0.85 6.20 -3.87
C ILE A 16 0.51 4.73 -3.64
N LEU A 17 0.89 3.88 -4.59
CA LEU A 17 0.84 2.43 -4.42
C LEU A 17 2.21 1.92 -3.96
N LEU A 18 2.25 1.29 -2.79
CA LEU A 18 3.42 0.59 -2.26
C LEU A 18 3.16 -0.91 -2.30
N LEU A 19 4.09 -1.68 -2.86
CA LEU A 19 4.05 -3.15 -2.82
C LEU A 19 4.96 -3.64 -1.69
N ALA A 20 4.34 -4.09 -0.60
CA ALA A 20 5.02 -4.71 0.53
C ALA A 20 5.05 -6.23 0.31
N ASP A 21 6.20 -6.76 -0.13
CA ASP A 21 6.38 -8.17 -0.53
C ASP A 21 6.72 -9.12 0.63
N GLY A 22 6.86 -8.60 1.85
CA GLY A 22 7.25 -9.35 3.04
C GLY A 22 8.76 -9.53 3.22
N ASN A 23 9.59 -8.98 2.33
CA ASN A 23 11.04 -9.06 2.46
C ASN A 23 11.57 -7.92 3.35
N SER A 24 11.73 -8.20 4.65
CA SER A 24 12.19 -7.25 5.67
C SER A 24 13.56 -6.63 5.38
N GLU A 25 14.40 -7.31 4.62
CA GLU A 25 15.76 -6.86 4.30
C GLU A 25 15.79 -5.87 3.13
N SER A 26 14.67 -5.71 2.42
CA SER A 26 14.60 -4.80 1.27
C SER A 26 14.66 -3.33 1.70
N SER A 27 15.19 -2.46 0.82
CA SER A 27 15.31 -1.02 1.10
C SER A 27 13.97 -0.36 1.41
N LEU A 28 12.86 -0.87 0.86
CA LEU A 28 11.53 -0.35 1.12
C LEU A 28 11.15 -0.52 2.61
N TYR A 29 11.43 -1.68 3.19
CA TYR A 29 11.14 -1.97 4.60
C TYR A 29 12.09 -1.22 5.55
N GLN A 30 13.34 -0.98 5.13
CA GLN A 30 14.27 -0.14 5.89
C GLN A 30 13.82 1.33 5.91
N MET A 31 13.33 1.85 4.78
CA MET A 31 12.83 3.23 4.66
C MET A 31 11.48 3.42 5.37
N LEU A 32 10.62 2.40 5.35
CA LEU A 32 9.27 2.45 5.90
C LEU A 32 9.06 1.30 6.90
N PRO A 33 9.60 1.39 8.13
CA PRO A 33 9.55 0.28 9.10
C PRO A 33 8.14 -0.17 9.49
N PHE A 34 7.13 0.69 9.32
CA PHE A 34 5.74 0.34 9.61
C PHE A 34 5.20 -0.75 8.67
N LEU A 35 5.78 -0.94 7.48
CA LEU A 35 5.37 -2.00 6.55
C LEU A 35 5.52 -3.40 7.19
N SER A 36 6.46 -3.57 8.13
CA SER A 36 6.63 -4.82 8.90
C SER A 36 5.43 -5.14 9.81
N THR A 37 4.58 -4.15 10.10
CA THR A 37 3.35 -4.35 10.89
C THR A 37 2.17 -4.79 10.02
N LEU A 38 2.29 -4.67 8.69
CA LEU A 38 1.24 -5.06 7.75
C LEU A 38 1.31 -6.57 7.54
N VAL A 39 0.25 -7.26 7.93
CA VAL A 39 0.21 -8.73 7.91
C VAL A 39 -0.77 -9.26 6.88
N LEU A 40 -0.48 -10.46 6.39
CA LEU A 40 -1.43 -11.31 5.67
C LEU A 40 -2.60 -11.65 6.59
N LYS A 41 -3.80 -11.80 6.02
CA LYS A 41 -4.99 -12.28 6.76
C LYS A 41 -5.36 -13.65 6.22
N ASN A 42 -5.37 -14.65 7.10
CA ASN A 42 -5.69 -16.04 6.74
C ASN A 42 -4.84 -16.56 5.55
N GLY A 43 -3.56 -16.21 5.52
CA GLY A 43 -2.64 -16.58 4.44
C GLY A 43 -2.87 -15.84 3.10
N LYS A 44 -3.79 -14.87 3.03
CA LYS A 44 -4.06 -14.08 1.83
C LYS A 44 -3.38 -12.72 1.87
N ALA A 45 -3.02 -12.21 0.69
CA ALA A 45 -2.57 -10.84 0.50
C ALA A 45 -3.60 -9.84 1.03
N THR A 46 -3.10 -8.75 1.59
CA THR A 46 -3.90 -7.69 2.19
C THR A 46 -3.58 -6.35 1.55
N ALA A 47 -4.62 -5.56 1.29
CA ALA A 47 -4.47 -4.16 0.91
C ALA A 47 -4.90 -3.27 2.08
N TYR A 48 -4.13 -2.20 2.30
CA TYR A 48 -4.40 -1.16 3.29
C TYR A 48 -4.52 0.18 2.56
N VAL A 49 -5.61 0.91 2.78
CA VAL A 49 -5.76 2.27 2.27
C VAL A 49 -5.49 3.23 3.42
N CYS A 50 -4.42 4.02 3.31
CA CYS A 50 -3.98 4.93 4.35
C CYS A 50 -4.21 6.39 3.92
N GLN A 51 -4.90 7.15 4.76
CA GLN A 51 -5.22 8.57 4.56
C GLN A 51 -5.07 9.30 5.90
N ASN A 52 -4.53 10.52 5.90
CA ASN A 52 -4.36 11.34 7.11
C ASN A 52 -3.70 10.57 8.28
N TYR A 53 -2.61 9.85 8.00
CA TYR A 53 -1.84 9.06 8.97
C TYR A 53 -2.59 7.87 9.60
N SER A 54 -3.77 7.50 9.08
CA SER A 54 -4.57 6.36 9.53
C SER A 54 -4.83 5.40 8.38
N CYS A 55 -4.80 4.10 8.65
CA CYS A 55 -5.11 3.07 7.66
C CYS A 55 -6.47 2.43 7.95
N SER A 56 -7.19 2.08 6.89
CA SER A 56 -8.40 1.24 6.97
C SER A 56 -8.06 -0.16 7.51
N LEU A 57 -9.10 -0.90 7.90
CA LEU A 57 -8.96 -2.35 8.10
C LEU A 57 -8.45 -3.01 6.80
N PRO A 58 -7.64 -4.08 6.90
CA PRO A 58 -7.13 -4.78 5.74
C PRO A 58 -8.26 -5.49 4.98
N VAL A 59 -8.24 -5.36 3.67
CA VAL A 59 -9.14 -6.07 2.75
C VAL A 59 -8.37 -7.11 1.96
N THR A 60 -9.04 -8.18 1.52
CA THR A 60 -8.38 -9.30 0.83
C THR A 60 -8.95 -9.56 -0.58
N SER A 61 -9.90 -8.73 -1.01
CA SER A 61 -10.51 -8.82 -2.34
C SER A 61 -10.45 -7.49 -3.09
N ALA A 62 -10.41 -7.56 -4.41
CA ALA A 62 -10.42 -6.38 -5.27
C ALA A 62 -11.72 -5.57 -5.14
N SER A 63 -12.86 -6.23 -4.93
CA SER A 63 -14.16 -5.57 -4.74
C SER A 63 -14.23 -4.75 -3.45
N GLU A 64 -13.71 -5.29 -2.35
CA GLU A 64 -13.60 -4.54 -1.09
C GLU A 64 -12.63 -3.35 -1.24
N LEU A 65 -11.49 -3.56 -1.91
CA LEU A 65 -10.53 -2.47 -2.16
C LEU A 65 -11.13 -1.35 -3.02
N GLN A 66 -11.86 -1.69 -4.08
CA GLN A 66 -12.54 -0.69 -4.93
C GLN A 66 -13.49 0.17 -4.10
N THR A 67 -14.24 -0.42 -3.16
CA THR A 67 -15.15 0.31 -2.27
C THR A 67 -14.43 1.36 -1.42
N LEU A 68 -13.16 1.12 -1.07
CA LEU A 68 -12.35 2.07 -0.31
C LEU A 68 -11.76 3.21 -1.16
N LEU A 69 -11.53 2.96 -2.46
CA LEU A 69 -10.86 3.89 -3.38
C LEU A 69 -11.81 4.83 -4.12
N VAL A 70 -13.08 4.48 -4.29
CA VAL A 70 -14.08 5.30 -5.00
C VAL A 70 -14.64 6.48 -4.17
N LYS A 71 -13.86 6.98 -3.20
CA LYS A 71 -14.26 8.11 -2.35
C LYS A 71 -14.03 9.46 -2.99
#